data_AF-A0AAW8TLB0-F1
#
_entry.id   AF-A0AAW8TLB0-F1
#
_cell.length_a   1.000
_cell.length_b   1.000
_cell.length_c   1.000
_cell.angle_alpha   90.00
_cell.angle_beta   90.00
_cell.angle_gamma   90.00
#
_symmetry.space_group_name_H-M   'P 1'
#
loop_
_entity.id
_entity.type
_entity.pdbx_description
1 polymer ?
#
loop_
_entity_poly.entity_id
_entity_poly.type
_entity_poly.pdbx_seq_one_letter_code
_entity_poly.pdbx_strand_id
1 'polypeptide(L)' 'MGKYSISGLFFIASIFLFAIATLIGSHLDANGLLIEPAFFCIPLGYLALLISFLTALYDFTKEKIFKNSK' A
#
# COMPACT_ATOMS: atom_id res chain seq x y z
N MET A 1 -1.84 -2.22 -20.21
CA MET A 1 -1.25 -1.81 -18.91
C MET A 1 0.26 -1.72 -19.06
N GLY A 2 0.86 -0.58 -18.70
CA GLY A 2 2.32 -0.39 -18.79
C GLY A 2 3.10 -1.30 -17.83
N LYS A 3 4.39 -1.50 -18.09
CA LYS A 3 5.28 -2.47 -17.40
C LYS A 3 5.40 -2.34 -15.87
N TYR A 4 4.88 -1.26 -15.26
CA TYR A 4 4.83 -1.07 -13.79
C TYR A 4 3.44 -0.64 -13.30
N SER A 5 2.39 -0.84 -14.13
CA SER A 5 1.05 -0.31 -13.86
C SER A 5 0.43 -0.89 -12.59
N ILE A 6 0.76 -2.14 -12.24
CA ILE A 6 0.22 -2.80 -11.04
C ILE A 6 0.96 -2.31 -9.78
N SER A 7 2.30 -2.23 -9.81
CA SER A 7 3.10 -1.77 -8.67
C SER A 7 2.76 -0.31 -8.32
N GLY A 8 2.64 0.56 -9.35
CA GLY A 8 2.22 1.94 -9.17
C GLY A 8 0.82 2.08 -8.59
N LEU A 9 -0.13 1.23 -9.00
CA LEU A 9 -1.49 1.22 -8.45
C LEU A 9 -1.49 0.91 -6.95
N PHE A 10 -0.81 -0.17 -6.53
CA PHE A 10 -0.71 -0.53 -5.11
C PHE A 10 0.06 0.50 -4.29
N PHE A 11 1.06 1.15 -4.88
CA PHE A 11 1.80 2.24 -4.21
C PHE A 11 0.87 3.42 -3.91
N ILE A 12 0.14 3.90 -4.92
CA ILE A 12 -0.83 5.00 -4.77
C ILE A 12 -1.93 4.62 -3.76
N ALA A 13 -2.44 3.39 -3.82
CA ALA A 13 -3.41 2.90 -2.84
C ALA A 13 -2.86 2.95 -1.40
N SER A 14 -1.59 2.58 -1.18
CA SER A 14 -0.97 2.68 0.14
C SER A 14 -0.92 4.13 0.66
N ILE A 15 -0.62 5.09 -0.21
CA ILE A 15 -0.59 6.52 0.14
C ILE A 15 -1.98 6.98 0.59
N PHE A 16 -3.03 6.63 -0.16
CA PHE A 16 -4.40 6.98 0.22
C PHE A 16 -4.81 6.34 1.55
N LEU A 17 -4.46 5.08 1.79
CA LEU A 17 -4.77 4.41 3.06
C LEU A 17 -4.10 5.11 4.25
N PHE A 18 -2.82 5.47 4.15
CA PHE A 18 -2.14 6.23 5.20
C PHE A 18 -2.68 7.65 5.37
N ALA A 19 -3.04 8.31 4.27
CA ALA A 19 -3.66 9.63 4.31
C ALA A 19 -5.01 9.60 5.04
N ILE A 20 -5.86 8.62 4.70
CA ILE A 20 -7.17 8.41 5.35
C ILE A 20 -7.00 8.11 6.85
N ALA A 21 -6.05 7.23 7.20
CA ALA A 21 -5.74 6.92 8.61
C ALA A 21 -5.36 8.18 9.40
N THR A 22 -4.54 9.04 8.80
CA THR A 22 -4.06 10.28 9.44
C THR A 22 -5.16 11.33 9.54
N LEU A 23 -6.03 11.45 8.53
CA LEU A 23 -7.06 12.48 8.46
C LEU A 23 -8.25 12.20 9.39
N ILE A 24 -8.65 10.93 9.52
CA ILE A 24 -9.82 10.54 10.31
C ILE A 24 -9.53 10.60 11.82
N GLY A 25 -8.30 10.25 12.23
CA GLY A 25 -7.90 10.23 13.63
C GLY A 25 -8.72 9.27 14.49
N SER A 26 -8.60 9.44 15.81
CA SER A 26 -9.35 8.69 16.82
C SER A 26 -10.09 9.64 17.75
N HIS A 27 -11.22 9.18 18.30
CA HIS A 27 -12.01 9.97 19.25
C HIS A 27 -12.61 9.06 20.34
N LEU A 28 -13.00 9.67 21.46
CA LEU A 28 -13.71 8.98 22.53
C LEU A 28 -15.23 9.14 22.32
N ASP A 29 -15.96 8.05 22.47
CA ASP A 29 -17.42 8.06 22.55
C ASP A 29 -17.90 8.58 23.92
N ALA A 30 -19.19 8.90 24.05
CA ALA A 30 -19.82 9.34 25.30
C ALA A 30 -19.64 8.36 26.47
N ASN A 31 -19.44 7.08 26.16
CA ASN A 31 -19.17 6.02 27.14
C ASN A 31 -17.68 5.90 27.52
N GLY A 32 -16.80 6.77 26.98
CA GLY A 32 -15.36 6.72 27.18
C GLY A 32 -14.64 5.65 26.34
N LEU A 33 -15.34 5.04 25.37
CA LEU A 33 -14.73 4.06 24.47
C LEU A 33 -13.91 4.76 23.38
N LEU A 34 -12.68 4.31 23.15
CA LEU A 34 -11.87 4.76 22.02
C LEU A 34 -12.40 4.19 20.71
N ILE A 35 -12.78 5.07 19.79
CA ILE A 35 -13.20 4.73 18.44
C ILE A 35 -12.10 5.15 17.47
N GLU A 36 -11.63 4.18 16.69
CA GLU A 36 -10.62 4.34 15.64
C GLU A 36 -11.21 3.94 14.28
N PRO A 37 -11.95 4.83 13.60
CA PRO A 37 -12.73 4.46 12.41
C PRO A 37 -11.86 4.01 11.24
N ALA A 38 -10.61 4.49 11.19
CA ALA A 38 -9.65 4.18 10.14
C ALA A 38 -8.56 3.20 10.57
N PHE A 39 -8.74 2.46 11.69
CA PHE A 39 -7.73 1.57 12.25
C PHE A 39 -7.13 0.60 11.22
N PHE A 40 -7.99 -0.02 10.39
CA PHE A 40 -7.57 -0.98 9.37
C PHE A 40 -6.79 -0.37 8.21
N CYS A 41 -6.86 0.95 8.02
CA CYS A 41 -6.12 1.60 6.93
C CYS A 41 -4.60 1.52 7.14
N ILE A 42 -4.12 1.45 8.38
CA ILE A 42 -2.67 1.36 8.66
C ILE A 42 -2.13 -0.04 8.27
N PRO A 43 -2.68 -1.18 8.77
CA PRO A 43 -2.25 -2.50 8.33
C PRO A 43 -2.41 -2.71 6.82
N LEU A 44 -3.53 -2.26 6.23
CA LEU A 44 -3.77 -2.37 4.79
C LEU A 44 -2.81 -1.51 3.98
N GLY A 45 -2.43 -0.33 4.48
CA GLY A 45 -1.43 0.54 3.86
C GLY A 45 -0.09 -0.17 3.74
N TYR A 46 0.38 -0.79 4.83
CA TYR A 46 1.61 -1.59 4.82
C TYR A 46 1.53 -2.80 3.88
N LEU A 47 0.40 -3.50 3.87
CA LEU A 47 0.18 -4.65 2.98
C LEU A 47 0.22 -4.24 1.50
N ALA A 48 -0.45 -3.14 1.15
CA ALA A 48 -0.43 -2.59 -0.21
C ALA A 48 0.99 -2.16 -0.62
N LEU A 49 1.73 -1.52 0.29
CA LEU A 49 3.11 -1.10 0.05
C LEU A 49 4.04 -2.31 -0.16
N LEU A 50 3.87 -3.38 0.63
CA LEU A 50 4.61 -4.63 0.47
C LEU A 50 4.34 -5.27 -0.90
N ILE A 51 3.07 -5.36 -1.32
CA ILE A 51 2.70 -5.91 -2.64
C ILE A 51 3.30 -5.07 -3.76
N SER A 52 3.24 -3.74 -3.64
CA SER A 52 3.85 -2.82 -4.60
C SER A 52 5.35 -3.07 -4.76
N PHE A 53 6.08 -3.21 -3.65
CA PHE A 53 7.51 -3.48 -3.62
C PHE A 53 7.86 -4.84 -4.22
N LEU A 54 7.18 -5.91 -3.80
CA LEU A 54 7.40 -7.26 -4.32
C LEU A 54 7.14 -7.33 -5.82
N THR A 55 6.10 -6.63 -6.30
CA THR A 55 5.80 -6.63 -7.73
C THR A 55 6.83 -5.86 -8.55
N ALA A 56 7.30 -4.70 -8.05
CA ALA A 56 8.38 -3.97 -8.69
C ALA A 56 9.67 -4.79 -8.76
N LEU A 57 10.00 -5.51 -7.67
CA LEU A 57 11.17 -6.38 -7.62
C LEU A 57 11.04 -7.56 -8.59
N TYR A 58 9.85 -8.16 -8.69
CA TYR A 58 9.56 -9.22 -9.65
C TYR A 58 9.74 -8.75 -11.09
N ASP A 59 9.14 -7.61 -11.45
CA ASP A 59 9.28 -7.07 -12.81
C ASP A 59 10.74 -6.74 -13.13
N PHE A 60 11.47 -6.14 -12.19
CA PHE A 60 12.89 -5.81 -12.35
C PHE A 60 13.77 -7.06 -12.53
N THR A 61 13.56 -8.09 -11.72
CA THR A 61 14.32 -9.35 -11.82
C THR A 61 14.01 -10.09 -13.12
N LYS A 62 12.74 -10.14 -13.52
CA LYS A 62 12.30 -10.73 -14.80
C LYS A 62 12.95 -10.02 -15.99
N GLU A 63 12.97 -8.69 -15.99
CA GLU A 63 13.63 -7.92 -17.04
C GLU A 63 15.13 -8.17 -17.09
N LYS A 64 15.79 -8.23 -15.92
CA LYS A 64 17.23 -8.49 -15.83
C LYS A 64 17.58 -9.89 -16.37
N ILE A 65 16.80 -10.91 -16.04
CA ILE A 65 17.00 -12.28 -16.54
C ILE A 65 16.81 -12.33 -18.06
N PHE A 66 15.73 -11.74 -18.58
CA PHE A 66 15.45 -11.74 -20.02
C PHE A 66 16.52 -10.98 -20.82
N LYS A 67 17.06 -9.89 -20.27
CA LYS A 67 18.14 -9.12 -20.90
C LYS A 67 19.48 -9.87 -20.90
N ASN A 68 19.74 -10.73 -19.92
CA ASN A 68 21.00 -11.50 -19.83
C ASN A 68 21.00 -12.79 -20.67
N SER A 69 19.84 -13.22 -21.16
CA SER A 69 19.67 -14.41 -21.99
C SER A 69 19.71 -14.12 -23.51
N LYS A 70 19.97 -12.87 -23.88
CA LYS A 70 19.96 -12.37 -25.27
C LYS A 70 21.31 -11.76 -25.60
#